data_AF-A0A2T5I616-F1
#
_entry.id   AF-A0A2T5I616-F1
#
_cell.length_a   1.000
_cell.length_b   1.000
_cell.length_c   1.000
_cell.angle_alpha   90.00
_cell.angle_beta   90.00
_cell.angle_gamma   90.00
#
_symmetry.space_group_name_H-M   'P 1'
#
loop_
_entity.id
_entity.type
_entity.pdbx_description
1 polymer ?
#
loop_
_entity_poly.entity_id
_entity_poly.type
_entity_poly.pdbx_seq_one_letter_code
_entity_poly.pdbx_strand_id
1 'polypeptide(L)'
;MRLMRQFISLLFIAAAISGVSSVIAAASDGIPSSKAAPATPVNVPDTMAERVKPCTVCHGQADRVGRDAYYPRIAGKPEGYLFNQLRDFRDGRRYYRPMMLLLANVSDEYLREMAAYFSGLRQPYPPPEQVISSPTEIRQAQKLVQQGDATRDIPACIECHGKQLMGTAPFIPGLLGLPRIYIAAQFGAWKNGGVMRGQESNCMSDIARQLTIEETNVVAAWLAAQPVPENAGPADALPPKMAQRCGSIVQRSADR
;
A
#
# COMPACT_ATOMS: atom_id res chain seq x y z
N MET A 1 4.62 3.17 -60.58
CA MET A 1 4.90 4.25 -61.56
C MET A 1 5.24 5.49 -60.77
N ARG A 2 6.39 6.17 -60.81
CA ARG A 2 7.63 6.26 -61.62
C ARG A 2 8.71 6.77 -60.63
N LEU A 3 9.95 6.26 -60.60
CA LEU A 3 11.11 6.79 -61.35
C LEU A 3 11.20 8.33 -61.29
N MET A 4 12.22 8.99 -60.73
CA MET A 4 13.59 9.24 -61.23
C MET A 4 14.13 10.38 -60.33
N ARG A 5 15.32 10.42 -59.71
CA ARG A 5 16.73 10.40 -60.18
C ARG A 5 17.05 11.38 -61.32
N GLN A 6 17.73 12.50 -60.99
CA GLN A 6 18.62 13.36 -61.81
C GLN A 6 19.20 14.44 -60.86
N PHE A 7 20.50 14.52 -60.49
CA PHE A 7 21.77 14.79 -61.20
C PHE A 7 21.90 16.20 -61.82
N ILE A 8 23.16 16.73 -61.76
CA ILE A 8 23.76 17.92 -62.43
C ILE A 8 23.80 19.17 -61.49
N SER A 9 24.89 19.91 -61.21
CA SER A 9 26.26 20.02 -61.74
C SER A 9 27.18 20.85 -60.81
N LEU A 10 28.42 20.36 -60.64
CA LEU A 10 29.70 21.06 -60.88
C LEU A 10 29.86 22.55 -60.49
N LEU A 11 30.77 22.80 -59.53
CA LEU A 11 31.83 23.79 -59.74
C LEU A 11 33.10 23.40 -58.97
N PHE A 12 34.18 23.21 -59.73
CA PHE A 12 35.54 23.04 -59.26
C PHE A 12 36.11 24.37 -58.78
N ILE A 13 36.64 24.42 -57.56
CA ILE A 13 37.70 25.38 -57.19
C ILE A 13 38.84 24.57 -56.60
N ALA A 14 39.93 24.50 -57.35
CA ALA A 14 41.21 24.02 -56.88
C ALA A 14 41.82 25.07 -55.96
N ALA A 15 42.15 24.68 -54.72
CA ALA A 15 43.07 25.42 -53.88
C ALA A 15 44.02 24.41 -53.23
N ALA A 16 45.28 24.47 -53.67
CA ALA A 16 46.37 23.74 -53.08
C ALA A 16 46.60 24.25 -51.65
N ILE A 17 46.56 23.34 -50.66
CA ILE A 17 47.05 23.61 -49.31
C ILE A 17 48.06 22.52 -48.97
N SER A 18 49.31 22.96 -48.97
CA SER A 18 50.48 22.26 -48.48
C SER A 18 50.34 21.85 -47.02
N GLY A 19 50.79 20.63 -46.69
CA GLY A 19 51.31 20.24 -45.38
C GLY A 19 50.33 20.22 -44.21
N VAL A 20 50.10 19.05 -43.62
CA VAL A 20 50.70 18.61 -42.35
C VAL A 20 50.25 17.16 -42.16
N SER A 21 51.20 16.22 -42.20
CA SER A 21 50.99 14.86 -41.70
C SER A 21 50.86 14.94 -40.18
N SER A 22 49.63 14.93 -39.66
CA SER A 22 49.38 14.65 -38.25
C SER A 22 48.82 13.24 -38.14
N VAL A 23 49.71 12.30 -37.87
CA VAL A 23 49.38 10.97 -37.36
C VAL A 23 48.72 11.19 -36.00
N ILE A 24 47.40 11.01 -35.91
CA ILE A 24 46.72 10.88 -34.62
C ILE A 24 47.04 9.47 -34.12
N ALA A 25 48.09 9.36 -33.31
CA ALA A 25 48.32 8.18 -32.49
C ALA A 25 47.19 8.13 -31.45
N ALA A 26 46.22 7.25 -31.65
CA ALA A 26 45.26 6.90 -30.61
C ALA A 26 46.03 6.22 -29.48
N ALA A 27 46.26 6.95 -28.38
CA ALA A 27 46.67 6.34 -27.12
C ALA A 27 45.51 5.46 -26.65
N SER A 28 45.67 4.15 -26.82
CA SER A 28 44.86 3.15 -26.15
C SER A 28 45.31 3.11 -24.68
N ASP A 29 44.88 4.10 -23.90
CA ASP A 29 44.97 4.03 -22.45
C ASP A 29 44.03 2.92 -22.00
N GLY A 30 44.61 1.74 -21.77
CA GLY A 30 43.90 0.56 -21.30
C GLY A 30 43.20 0.90 -19.98
N ILE A 31 41.88 0.73 -19.95
CA ILE A 31 41.12 0.74 -18.71
C ILE A 31 41.72 -0.35 -17.82
N PRO A 32 42.30 -0.01 -16.65
CA PRO A 32 42.87 -1.03 -15.78
C PRO A 32 41.73 -1.95 -15.34
N SER A 33 41.85 -3.24 -15.68
CA SER A 33 40.99 -4.29 -15.12
C SER A 33 41.22 -4.33 -13.62
N SER A 34 40.34 -3.68 -12.87
CA SER A 34 40.25 -3.86 -11.43
C SER A 34 39.85 -5.31 -11.17
N LYS A 35 40.80 -6.09 -10.64
CA LYS A 35 40.56 -7.45 -10.18
C LYS A 35 39.55 -7.37 -9.04
N ALA A 36 38.32 -7.82 -9.27
CA ALA A 36 37.28 -7.83 -8.24
C ALA A 36 37.82 -8.56 -7.00
N ALA A 37 37.85 -7.86 -5.87
CA ALA A 37 38.25 -8.47 -4.60
C ALA A 37 37.32 -9.66 -4.30
N PRO A 38 37.83 -10.76 -3.74
CA PRO A 38 36.99 -11.87 -3.35
C PRO A 38 35.95 -11.38 -2.35
N ALA A 39 34.66 -11.55 -2.68
CA ALA A 39 33.58 -11.18 -1.79
C ALA A 39 33.66 -12.06 -0.53
N THR A 40 33.86 -11.43 0.62
CA THR A 40 33.74 -12.12 1.91
C THR A 40 32.33 -12.68 2.01
N PRO A 41 32.15 -13.98 2.37
CA PRO A 41 30.81 -14.54 2.53
C PRO A 41 30.04 -13.74 3.58
N VAL A 42 28.97 -13.05 3.16
CA VAL A 42 28.05 -12.42 4.10
C VAL A 42 27.13 -13.51 4.62
N ASN A 43 27.25 -13.85 5.91
CA ASN A 43 26.30 -14.74 6.56
C ASN A 43 25.00 -13.96 6.83
N VAL A 44 23.97 -14.23 6.04
CA VAL A 44 22.64 -13.62 6.19
C VAL A 44 21.77 -14.60 6.98
N PRO A 45 21.30 -14.25 8.19
CA PRO A 45 20.47 -15.15 9.00
C PRO A 45 19.15 -15.48 8.31
N ASP A 46 18.77 -16.76 8.30
CA ASP A 46 17.49 -17.20 7.76
C ASP A 46 16.35 -16.97 8.76
N THR A 47 15.99 -15.71 8.98
CA THR A 47 14.92 -15.31 9.90
C THR A 47 13.76 -14.65 9.16
N MET A 48 12.56 -14.69 9.74
CA MET A 48 11.41 -14.00 9.16
C MET A 48 11.71 -12.49 8.99
N ALA A 49 12.32 -11.87 10.00
CA ALA A 49 12.74 -10.47 9.93
C ALA A 49 13.61 -10.15 8.72
N GLU A 50 14.54 -11.05 8.36
CA GLU A 50 15.39 -10.91 7.18
C GLU A 50 14.58 -11.06 5.89
N ARG A 51 13.80 -12.14 5.77
CA ARG A 51 13.10 -12.45 4.53
C ARG A 51 12.02 -11.42 4.17
N VAL A 52 11.43 -10.72 5.16
CA VAL A 52 10.46 -9.63 4.91
C VAL A 52 11.04 -8.22 4.92
N LYS A 53 12.37 -8.03 4.96
CA LYS A 53 12.99 -6.71 4.79
C LYS A 53 12.49 -5.94 3.56
N PRO A 54 12.24 -6.56 2.38
CA PRO A 54 11.69 -5.84 1.23
C PRO A 54 10.34 -5.16 1.52
N CYS A 55 9.51 -5.75 2.39
CA CYS A 55 8.21 -5.18 2.75
C CYS A 55 8.36 -3.87 3.54
N THR A 56 9.44 -3.71 4.32
CA THR A 56 9.65 -2.52 5.15
C THR A 56 10.10 -1.31 4.35
N VAL A 57 10.48 -1.48 3.08
CA VAL A 57 10.78 -0.37 2.17
C VAL A 57 9.56 0.56 2.01
N CYS A 58 8.35 -0.01 1.97
CA CYS A 58 7.11 0.77 1.85
C CYS A 58 6.30 0.79 3.15
N HIS A 59 6.30 -0.30 3.91
CA HIS A 59 5.46 -0.43 5.11
C HIS A 59 6.21 -0.17 6.44
N GLY A 60 7.48 0.21 6.36
CA GLY A 60 8.35 0.47 7.51
C GLY A 60 8.03 1.79 8.24
N GLN A 61 8.96 2.17 9.13
CA GLN A 61 8.85 3.39 9.92
C GLN A 61 9.30 4.66 9.18
N ALA A 62 10.15 4.52 8.15
CA ALA A 62 10.82 5.65 7.52
C ALA A 62 9.81 6.69 7.02
N ASP A 63 9.95 7.90 7.57
CA ASP A 63 9.32 9.18 7.26
C ASP A 63 8.16 9.12 6.26
N ARG A 64 6.95 8.89 6.79
CA ARG A 64 5.66 8.87 6.07
C ARG A 64 5.23 10.23 5.52
N VAL A 65 6.17 11.04 5.05
CA VAL A 65 5.94 12.36 4.43
C VAL A 65 6.07 12.24 2.92
N GLY A 66 5.16 12.87 2.18
CA GLY A 66 5.21 12.87 0.72
C GLY A 66 4.72 11.56 0.09
N ARG A 67 5.54 10.93 -0.77
CA ARG A 67 5.14 9.79 -1.61
C ARG A 67 4.76 8.53 -0.83
N ASP A 68 5.21 8.43 0.43
CA ASP A 68 4.95 7.27 1.30
C ASP A 68 3.65 7.40 2.10
N ALA A 69 2.95 8.53 2.01
CA ALA A 69 1.65 8.75 2.66
C ALA A 69 0.53 7.83 2.13
N TYR A 70 0.79 7.07 1.06
CA TYR A 70 -0.15 6.06 0.57
C TYR A 70 0.01 4.68 1.22
N TYR A 71 1.21 4.35 1.72
CA TYR A 71 1.47 3.00 2.23
C TYR A 71 0.97 2.84 3.67
N PRO A 72 0.06 1.89 3.93
CA PRO A 72 -0.46 1.70 5.27
C PRO A 72 0.62 1.08 6.16
N ARG A 73 0.59 1.42 7.44
CA ARG A 73 1.21 0.62 8.47
C ARG A 73 0.65 -0.81 8.42
N ILE A 74 1.49 -1.83 8.57
CA ILE A 74 1.06 -3.25 8.74
C ILE A 74 1.41 -3.83 10.10
N ALA A 75 2.42 -3.27 10.79
CA ALA A 75 2.84 -3.71 12.12
C ALA A 75 1.72 -3.61 13.16
N GLY A 76 1.48 -4.70 13.90
CA GLY A 76 0.48 -4.75 14.97
C GLY A 76 -0.97 -4.86 14.48
N LYS A 77 -1.21 -5.06 13.18
CA LYS A 77 -2.57 -5.35 12.68
C LYS A 77 -2.94 -6.80 12.98
N PRO A 78 -4.24 -7.11 13.15
CA PRO A 78 -4.68 -8.48 13.39
C PRO A 78 -4.15 -9.47 12.34
N GLU A 79 -3.66 -10.62 12.79
CA GLU A 79 -3.02 -11.62 11.95
C GLU A 79 -3.94 -12.12 10.82
N GLY A 80 -5.18 -12.48 11.15
CA GLY A 80 -6.15 -12.95 10.16
C GLY A 80 -6.45 -11.89 9.09
N TYR A 81 -6.51 -10.62 9.48
CA TYR A 81 -6.63 -9.52 8.53
C TYR A 81 -5.42 -9.47 7.59
N LEU A 82 -4.20 -9.51 8.12
CA LEU A 82 -2.98 -9.47 7.33
C LEU A 82 -2.89 -10.64 6.34
N PHE A 83 -3.16 -11.85 6.82
CA PHE A 83 -3.22 -13.05 5.96
C PHE A 83 -4.22 -12.88 4.82
N ASN A 84 -5.45 -12.46 5.13
CA ASN A 84 -6.48 -12.21 4.11
C ASN A 84 -6.02 -11.17 3.10
N GLN A 85 -5.42 -10.06 3.53
CA GLN A 85 -4.95 -9.02 2.61
C GLN A 85 -3.83 -9.51 1.70
N LEU A 86 -2.84 -10.22 2.25
CA LEU A 86 -1.73 -10.75 1.45
C LEU A 86 -2.24 -11.77 0.42
N ARG A 87 -3.11 -12.69 0.84
CA ARG A 87 -3.75 -13.67 -0.05
C ARG A 87 -4.56 -12.97 -1.14
N ASP A 88 -5.37 -11.98 -0.77
CA ASP A 88 -6.20 -11.26 -1.73
C ASP A 88 -5.36 -10.49 -2.75
N PHE A 89 -4.22 -9.91 -2.35
CA PHE A 89 -3.28 -9.32 -3.30
C PHE A 89 -2.65 -10.37 -4.22
N ARG A 90 -2.12 -11.47 -3.68
CA ARG A 90 -1.51 -12.55 -4.48
C ARG A 90 -2.48 -13.08 -5.53
N ASP A 91 -3.72 -13.35 -5.13
CA ASP A 91 -4.74 -13.98 -5.97
C ASP A 91 -5.45 -12.96 -6.90
N GLY A 92 -5.04 -11.68 -6.88
CA GLY A 92 -5.63 -10.60 -7.69
C GLY A 92 -7.04 -10.18 -7.27
N ARG A 93 -7.53 -10.72 -6.14
CA ARG A 93 -8.80 -10.37 -5.51
C ARG A 93 -8.80 -8.95 -4.96
N ARG A 94 -7.62 -8.45 -4.57
CA ARG A 94 -7.32 -7.05 -4.26
C ARG A 94 -6.23 -6.59 -5.22
N TYR A 95 -6.54 -5.64 -6.08
CA TYR A 95 -5.68 -5.23 -7.19
C TYR A 95 -4.79 -4.06 -6.79
N TYR A 96 -3.51 -4.33 -6.61
CA TYR A 96 -2.48 -3.31 -6.60
C TYR A 96 -1.19 -3.95 -7.11
N ARG A 97 -0.84 -3.63 -8.37
CA ARG A 97 0.20 -4.33 -9.13
C ARG A 97 1.53 -4.51 -8.37
N PRO A 98 2.07 -3.53 -7.62
CA PRO A 98 3.30 -3.73 -6.85
C PRO A 98 3.18 -4.87 -5.82
N MET A 99 2.08 -4.92 -5.07
CA MET A 99 1.86 -5.99 -4.09
C MET A 99 1.61 -7.35 -4.74
N MET A 100 0.89 -7.38 -5.88
CA MET A 100 0.70 -8.63 -6.64
C MET A 100 2.02 -9.23 -7.11
N LEU A 101 2.93 -8.39 -7.62
CA LEU A 101 4.25 -8.82 -8.07
C LEU A 101 5.12 -9.31 -6.91
N LEU A 102 5.09 -8.61 -5.77
CA LEU A 102 5.86 -8.99 -4.58
C LEU A 102 5.42 -10.33 -3.98
N LEU A 103 4.13 -10.64 -4.09
CA LEU A 103 3.54 -11.85 -3.51
C LEU A 103 3.37 -12.98 -4.52
N ALA A 104 3.78 -12.78 -5.76
CA ALA A 104 3.69 -13.79 -6.81
C ALA A 104 4.41 -15.08 -6.35
N ASN A 105 3.70 -16.21 -6.46
CA ASN A 105 4.19 -17.54 -6.06
C ASN A 105 4.50 -17.73 -4.57
N VAL A 106 4.03 -16.84 -3.69
CA VAL A 106 4.13 -17.05 -2.24
C VAL A 106 3.06 -18.04 -1.77
N SER A 107 3.47 -19.11 -1.05
CA SER A 107 2.55 -20.12 -0.50
C SER A 107 1.66 -19.57 0.62
N ASP A 108 0.50 -20.18 0.86
CA ASP A 108 -0.38 -19.81 1.97
C ASP A 108 0.30 -19.97 3.34
N GLU A 109 1.13 -21.00 3.50
CA GLU A 109 1.94 -21.21 4.70
C GLU A 109 2.85 -20.01 4.97
N TYR A 110 3.60 -19.57 3.96
CA TYR A 110 4.50 -18.43 4.11
C TYR A 110 3.73 -17.11 4.29
N LEU A 111 2.54 -16.95 3.68
CA LEU A 111 1.67 -15.81 3.95
C LEU A 111 1.21 -15.76 5.42
N ARG A 112 0.93 -16.91 6.03
CA ARG A 112 0.60 -16.99 7.47
C ARG A 112 1.80 -16.62 8.32
N GLU A 113 3.01 -17.11 8.00
CA GLU A 113 4.24 -16.73 8.71
C GLU A 113 4.49 -15.21 8.64
N MET A 114 4.34 -14.60 7.45
CA MET A 114 4.45 -13.16 7.27
C MET A 114 3.40 -12.40 8.10
N ALA A 115 2.15 -12.87 8.08
CA ALA A 115 1.06 -12.26 8.83
C ALA A 115 1.30 -12.32 10.34
N ALA A 116 1.71 -13.48 10.86
CA ALA A 116 2.05 -13.67 12.27
C ALA A 116 3.23 -12.77 12.68
N TYR A 117 4.28 -12.71 11.85
CA TYR A 117 5.43 -11.84 12.09
C TYR A 117 5.03 -10.37 12.21
N PHE A 118 4.32 -9.82 11.21
CA PHE A 118 3.91 -8.41 11.21
C PHE A 118 2.87 -8.09 12.30
N SER A 119 1.96 -9.02 12.61
CA SER A 119 1.00 -8.90 13.72
C SER A 119 1.73 -8.75 15.06
N GLY A 120 2.82 -9.49 15.27
CA GLY A 120 3.62 -9.44 16.50
C GLY A 120 4.48 -8.19 16.67
N LEU A 121 4.65 -7.37 15.63
CA LEU A 121 5.52 -6.19 15.71
C LEU A 121 4.92 -5.07 16.56
N ARG A 122 5.67 -4.64 17.58
CA ARG A 122 5.38 -3.43 18.37
C ARG A 122 6.26 -2.27 17.94
N GLN A 123 5.78 -1.53 16.94
CA GLN A 123 6.42 -0.29 16.47
C GLN A 123 5.67 0.93 17.00
N PRO A 124 6.33 2.05 17.33
CA PRO A 124 5.65 3.30 17.64
C PRO A 124 4.69 3.73 16.51
N TYR A 125 3.59 4.36 16.88
CA TYR A 125 2.66 4.96 15.92
C TYR A 125 3.19 6.32 15.46
N PRO A 126 2.95 6.72 14.19
CA PRO A 126 3.26 8.07 13.77
C PRO A 126 2.42 9.09 14.55
N PRO A 127 2.90 10.34 14.70
CA PRO A 127 2.06 11.41 15.21
C PRO A 127 0.82 11.58 14.32
N PRO A 128 -0.31 12.06 14.87
CA PRO A 128 -1.51 12.33 14.07
C PRO A 128 -1.24 13.31 12.93
N GLU A 129 -1.91 13.10 11.79
CA GLU A 129 -1.84 14.05 10.68
C GLU A 129 -2.46 15.39 11.09
N GLN A 130 -1.82 16.48 10.71
CA GLN A 130 -2.37 17.82 10.86
C GLN A 130 -3.37 18.08 9.72
N VAL A 131 -4.65 17.82 9.98
CA VAL A 131 -5.73 18.04 9.03
C VAL A 131 -6.60 19.19 9.52
N ILE A 132 -6.74 20.24 8.71
CA ILE A 132 -7.65 21.35 9.01
C ILE A 132 -9.07 20.89 8.66
N SER A 133 -9.97 20.94 9.63
CA SER A 133 -11.39 20.62 9.45
C SER A 133 -12.25 21.60 10.26
N SER A 134 -13.39 21.99 9.69
CA SER A 134 -14.38 22.83 10.34
C SER A 134 -15.09 22.09 11.48
N PRO A 135 -15.68 22.80 12.45
CA PRO A 135 -16.46 22.18 13.53
C PRO A 135 -17.61 21.30 13.02
N THR A 136 -18.20 21.63 11.87
CA THR A 136 -19.27 20.85 11.26
C THR A 136 -18.75 19.52 10.70
N GLU A 137 -17.63 19.54 10.00
CA GLU A 137 -16.99 18.32 9.47
C GLU A 137 -16.56 17.38 10.61
N ILE A 138 -16.02 17.93 11.70
CA ILE A 138 -15.64 17.15 12.89
C ILE A 138 -16.87 16.46 13.49
N ARG A 139 -17.98 17.19 13.70
CA ARG A 139 -19.21 16.60 14.25
C ARG A 139 -19.79 15.53 13.34
N GLN A 140 -19.75 15.75 12.02
CA GLN A 140 -20.24 14.77 11.04
C GLN A 140 -19.40 13.49 11.07
N ALA A 141 -18.07 13.60 11.10
CA ALA A 141 -17.19 12.45 11.22
C ALA A 141 -17.40 11.70 12.54
N GLN A 142 -17.47 12.42 13.67
CA GLN A 142 -17.75 11.83 14.99
C GLN A 142 -19.08 11.08 15.01
N LYS A 143 -20.14 11.66 14.44
CA LYS A 143 -21.45 11.00 14.32
C LYS A 143 -21.32 9.69 13.57
N LEU A 144 -20.74 9.68 12.37
CA LEU A 144 -20.61 8.47 11.57
C LEU A 144 -19.74 7.41 12.26
N VAL A 145 -18.62 7.83 12.85
CA VAL A 145 -17.68 6.90 13.51
C VAL A 145 -18.28 6.29 14.77
N GLN A 146 -18.95 7.08 15.60
CA GLN A 146 -19.41 6.66 16.92
C GLN A 146 -20.85 6.15 16.94
N GLN A 147 -21.68 6.59 16.00
CA GLN A 147 -23.13 6.32 16.00
C GLN A 147 -23.63 5.75 14.66
N GLY A 148 -22.89 5.96 13.57
CA GLY A 148 -23.33 5.57 12.23
C GLY A 148 -24.53 6.41 11.76
N ASP A 149 -25.34 5.82 10.91
CA ASP A 149 -26.61 6.37 10.43
C ASP A 149 -27.62 5.24 10.20
N ALA A 150 -28.45 4.97 11.20
CA ALA A 150 -29.45 3.91 11.15
C ALA A 150 -30.50 4.11 10.04
N THR A 151 -30.76 5.35 9.61
CA THR A 151 -31.74 5.63 8.55
C THR A 151 -31.27 5.18 7.18
N ARG A 152 -29.94 5.11 6.99
CA ARG A 152 -29.30 4.60 5.77
C ARG A 152 -28.79 3.17 5.92
N ASP A 153 -28.96 2.56 7.09
CA ASP A 153 -28.38 1.27 7.45
C ASP A 153 -26.83 1.28 7.49
N ILE A 154 -26.25 2.39 7.98
CA ILE A 154 -24.81 2.53 8.21
C ILE A 154 -24.54 2.25 9.70
N PRO A 155 -23.87 1.15 10.07
CA PRO A 155 -23.46 0.92 11.46
C PRO A 155 -22.36 1.90 11.88
N ALA A 156 -22.22 2.14 13.19
CA ALA A 156 -21.10 2.91 13.69
C ALA A 156 -19.78 2.19 13.42
N CYS A 157 -18.74 2.91 12.99
CA CYS A 157 -17.44 2.30 12.69
C CYS A 157 -16.85 1.54 13.90
N ILE A 158 -17.07 2.06 15.11
CA ILE A 158 -16.61 1.46 16.37
C ILE A 158 -17.24 0.08 16.68
N GLU A 159 -18.39 -0.26 16.07
CA GLU A 159 -19.04 -1.56 16.30
C GLU A 159 -18.24 -2.72 15.68
N CYS A 160 -17.45 -2.44 14.63
CA CYS A 160 -16.59 -3.43 13.98
C CYS A 160 -15.10 -3.17 14.22
N HIS A 161 -14.67 -1.91 14.13
CA HIS A 161 -13.25 -1.55 14.27
C HIS A 161 -12.81 -1.37 15.74
N GLY A 162 -13.67 -1.73 16.68
CA GLY A 162 -13.43 -1.62 18.12
C GLY A 162 -13.66 -0.20 18.66
N LYS A 163 -13.97 -0.11 19.97
CA LYS A 163 -14.23 1.17 20.66
C LYS A 163 -13.07 2.16 20.56
N GLN A 164 -11.84 1.64 20.55
CA GLN A 164 -10.60 2.43 20.40
C GLN A 164 -10.17 2.58 18.93
N LEU A 165 -10.94 2.05 17.98
CA LEU A 165 -10.63 2.06 16.54
C LEU A 165 -9.30 1.36 16.18
N MET A 166 -8.85 0.44 17.03
CA MET A 166 -7.63 -0.35 16.86
C MET A 166 -7.85 -1.73 16.23
N GLY A 167 -9.09 -2.02 15.83
CA GLY A 167 -9.49 -3.24 15.17
C GLY A 167 -10.18 -4.20 16.11
N THR A 168 -10.51 -5.37 15.57
CA THR A 168 -11.11 -6.47 16.31
C THR A 168 -10.57 -7.77 15.73
N ALA A 169 -9.98 -8.58 16.60
CA ALA A 169 -9.34 -9.82 16.20
C ALA A 169 -10.37 -10.84 15.68
N PRO A 170 -9.95 -11.73 14.77
CA PRO A 170 -8.66 -11.75 14.08
C PRO A 170 -8.69 -10.98 12.74
N PHE A 171 -9.85 -10.50 12.27
CA PHE A 171 -10.03 -10.10 10.87
C PHE A 171 -10.30 -8.61 10.61
N ILE A 172 -10.59 -7.80 11.63
CA ILE A 172 -10.97 -6.40 11.43
C ILE A 172 -9.81 -5.47 11.78
N PRO A 173 -9.31 -4.66 10.83
CA PRO A 173 -8.12 -3.85 11.06
C PRO A 173 -8.40 -2.63 11.94
N GLY A 174 -7.38 -2.15 12.64
CA GLY A 174 -7.39 -0.81 13.22
C GLY A 174 -7.34 0.28 12.15
N LEU A 175 -8.03 1.38 12.44
CA LEU A 175 -8.18 2.56 11.60
C LEU A 175 -7.25 3.71 12.01
N LEU A 176 -6.90 3.81 13.29
CA LEU A 176 -6.00 4.86 13.75
C LEU A 176 -4.55 4.60 13.33
N GLY A 177 -3.79 5.69 13.16
CA GLY A 177 -2.42 5.64 12.66
C GLY A 177 -2.29 5.24 11.18
N LEU A 178 -3.40 5.15 10.45
CA LEU A 178 -3.42 5.04 9.00
C LEU A 178 -3.42 6.42 8.36
N PRO A 179 -2.73 6.60 7.22
CA PRO A 179 -2.73 7.88 6.52
C PRO A 179 -4.11 8.25 5.97
N ARG A 180 -4.46 9.54 5.97
CA ARG A 180 -5.74 10.04 5.45
C ARG A 180 -5.97 9.63 4.01
N ILE A 181 -4.94 9.77 3.16
CA ILE A 181 -5.02 9.41 1.74
C ILE A 181 -5.25 7.91 1.56
N TYR A 182 -4.62 7.06 2.38
CA TYR A 182 -4.86 5.62 2.34
C TYR A 182 -6.33 5.29 2.67
N ILE A 183 -6.87 5.88 3.75
CA ILE A 183 -8.27 5.65 4.19
C ILE A 183 -9.25 6.10 3.09
N ALA A 184 -9.08 7.31 2.56
CA ALA A 184 -9.93 7.82 1.47
C ALA A 184 -9.85 6.93 0.22
N ALA A 185 -8.65 6.47 -0.14
CA ALA A 185 -8.46 5.56 -1.26
C ALA A 185 -9.16 4.21 -1.05
N GLN A 186 -9.22 3.68 0.18
CA GLN A 186 -9.97 2.45 0.45
C GLN A 186 -11.47 2.64 0.23
N PHE A 187 -12.05 3.75 0.69
CA PHE A 187 -13.45 4.07 0.41
C PHE A 187 -13.72 4.21 -1.09
N GLY A 188 -12.87 4.94 -1.82
CA GLY A 188 -12.98 5.05 -3.28
C GLY A 188 -12.87 3.70 -3.99
N ALA A 189 -11.97 2.83 -3.53
CA ALA A 189 -11.80 1.49 -4.05
C ALA A 189 -13.05 0.61 -3.86
N TRP A 190 -13.67 0.66 -2.68
CA TRP A 190 -14.89 -0.08 -2.38
C TRP A 190 -16.11 0.44 -3.14
N LYS A 191 -16.24 1.77 -3.27
CA LYS A 191 -17.33 2.42 -4.01
C LYS A 191 -17.34 2.07 -5.49
N ASN A 192 -16.16 2.05 -6.10
CA ASN A 192 -16.02 1.89 -7.55
C ASN A 192 -15.78 0.43 -7.98
N GLY A 193 -15.76 -0.52 -7.04
CA GLY A 193 -15.39 -1.93 -7.30
C GLY A 193 -13.96 -2.13 -7.83
N GLY A 194 -13.18 -1.06 -7.99
CA GLY A 194 -12.00 -1.01 -8.86
C GLY A 194 -10.75 -1.68 -8.31
N VAL A 195 -10.66 -1.92 -7.00
CA VAL A 195 -9.57 -2.70 -6.41
C VAL A 195 -9.99 -4.16 -6.23
N MET A 196 -11.26 -4.47 -6.02
CA MET A 196 -11.69 -5.83 -5.71
C MET A 196 -12.20 -6.54 -6.98
N ARG A 197 -11.31 -6.84 -7.93
CA ARG A 197 -11.68 -7.47 -9.20
C ARG A 197 -12.32 -8.84 -8.95
N GLY A 198 -13.59 -8.99 -9.35
CA GLY A 198 -14.31 -10.26 -9.29
C GLY A 198 -14.69 -10.72 -7.88
N GLN A 199 -14.70 -9.83 -6.89
CA GLN A 199 -15.27 -10.13 -5.56
C GLN A 199 -16.76 -9.78 -5.52
N GLU A 200 -17.55 -10.68 -4.94
CA GLU A 200 -18.85 -10.34 -4.36
C GLU A 200 -18.67 -9.22 -3.34
N SER A 201 -19.65 -8.32 -3.21
CA SER A 201 -19.57 -7.22 -2.26
C SER A 201 -19.30 -7.75 -0.85
N ASN A 202 -18.35 -7.13 -0.14
CA ASN A 202 -18.12 -7.40 1.26
C ASN A 202 -18.78 -6.32 2.13
N CYS A 203 -18.80 -6.53 3.45
CA CYS A 203 -19.48 -5.61 4.36
C CYS A 203 -18.99 -4.15 4.21
N MET A 204 -17.68 -3.95 4.00
CA MET A 204 -17.13 -2.61 3.79
C MET A 204 -17.51 -2.02 2.44
N SER A 205 -17.63 -2.83 1.39
CA SER A 205 -18.18 -2.38 0.10
C SER A 205 -19.63 -1.91 0.23
N ASP A 206 -20.45 -2.59 1.02
CA ASP A 206 -21.85 -2.22 1.24
C ASP A 206 -21.95 -0.89 1.99
N ILE A 207 -21.19 -0.74 3.09
CA ILE A 207 -21.11 0.49 3.88
C ILE A 207 -20.58 1.66 3.03
N ALA A 208 -19.49 1.45 2.30
CA ALA A 208 -18.85 2.50 1.51
C ALA A 208 -19.78 3.04 0.41
N ARG A 209 -20.65 2.20 -0.18
CA ARG A 209 -21.62 2.65 -1.19
C ARG A 209 -22.70 3.56 -0.62
N GLN A 210 -23.02 3.47 0.67
CA GLN A 210 -24.06 4.29 1.32
C GLN A 210 -23.55 5.66 1.80
N LEU A 211 -22.25 5.79 2.05
CA LEU A 211 -21.62 7.07 2.40
C LEU A 211 -21.55 8.00 1.18
N THR A 212 -21.54 9.31 1.36
CA THR A 212 -21.20 10.28 0.31
C THR A 212 -19.68 10.43 0.17
N ILE A 213 -19.20 11.09 -0.88
CA ILE A 213 -17.76 11.35 -1.05
C ILE A 213 -17.27 12.28 0.07
N GLU A 214 -18.06 13.30 0.36
CA GLU A 214 -17.86 14.27 1.44
C GLU A 214 -17.74 13.54 2.78
N GLU A 215 -18.67 12.64 3.09
CA GLU A 215 -18.63 11.81 4.31
C GLU A 215 -17.36 10.96 4.40
N THR A 216 -16.96 10.31 3.31
CA THR A 216 -15.72 9.52 3.32
C THR A 216 -14.47 10.38 3.52
N ASN A 217 -14.46 11.60 2.99
CA ASN A 217 -13.35 12.54 3.15
C ASN A 217 -13.26 13.06 4.59
N VAL A 218 -14.38 13.44 5.20
CA VAL A 218 -14.37 13.94 6.60
C VAL A 218 -14.07 12.83 7.59
N VAL A 219 -14.55 11.59 7.35
CA VAL A 219 -14.20 10.43 8.18
C VAL A 219 -12.71 10.11 8.08
N ALA A 220 -12.16 10.08 6.86
CA ALA A 220 -10.73 9.86 6.65
C ALA A 220 -9.86 10.93 7.32
N ALA A 221 -10.26 12.21 7.18
CA ALA A 221 -9.60 13.35 7.81
C ALA A 221 -9.61 13.23 9.34
N TRP A 222 -10.77 12.96 9.91
CA TRP A 222 -10.94 12.85 11.36
C TRP A 222 -10.13 11.68 11.93
N LEU A 223 -10.18 10.49 11.32
CA LEU A 223 -9.44 9.31 11.77
C LEU A 223 -7.92 9.52 11.76
N ALA A 224 -7.38 10.11 10.69
CA ALA A 224 -5.94 10.36 10.57
C ALA A 224 -5.44 11.41 11.57
N ALA A 225 -6.32 12.30 12.03
CA ALA A 225 -6.03 13.33 13.03
C ALA A 225 -6.18 12.84 14.49
N GLN A 226 -6.61 11.60 14.73
CA GLN A 226 -6.72 11.08 16.10
C GLN A 226 -5.39 10.52 16.62
N PRO A 227 -5.04 10.74 17.90
CA PRO A 227 -3.96 10.03 18.55
C PRO A 227 -4.31 8.55 18.72
N VAL A 228 -3.29 7.70 18.60
CA VAL A 228 -3.41 6.29 18.97
C VAL A 228 -3.24 6.19 20.50
N PRO A 229 -4.21 5.62 21.25
CA PRO A 229 -4.07 5.52 22.69
C PRO A 229 -2.86 4.65 23.10
N GLU A 230 -2.28 4.95 24.26
CA GLU A 230 -1.21 4.12 24.81
C GLU A 230 -1.72 2.70 25.12
N ASN A 231 -0.91 1.69 24.82
CA ASN A 231 -1.25 0.27 24.98
C ASN A 231 -2.50 -0.19 24.21
N ALA A 232 -2.94 0.57 23.21
CA ALA A 232 -4.12 0.22 22.44
C ALA A 232 -3.86 -1.01 21.54
N GLY A 233 -4.83 -1.92 21.52
CA GLY A 233 -4.80 -3.15 20.74
C GLY A 233 -6.18 -3.49 20.18
N PRO A 234 -6.27 -4.48 19.28
CA PRO A 234 -7.56 -4.92 18.76
C PRO A 234 -8.43 -5.47 19.90
N ALA A 235 -9.75 -5.28 19.79
CA ALA A 235 -10.69 -5.97 20.67
C ALA A 235 -10.69 -7.49 20.40
N ASP A 236 -11.08 -8.29 21.39
CA ASP A 236 -10.97 -9.76 21.31
C ASP A 236 -11.96 -10.39 20.31
N ALA A 237 -13.18 -9.84 20.22
CA ALA A 237 -14.23 -10.42 19.40
C ALA A 237 -15.22 -9.37 18.88
N LEU A 238 -15.78 -9.65 17.69
CA LEU A 238 -16.86 -8.87 17.12
C LEU A 238 -18.16 -9.09 17.90
N PRO A 239 -18.96 -8.04 18.14
CA PRO A 239 -20.31 -8.20 18.68
C PRO A 239 -21.14 -9.15 17.81
N PRO A 240 -21.98 -10.04 18.39
CA PRO A 240 -22.72 -11.05 17.61
C PRO A 240 -23.54 -10.48 16.45
N LYS A 241 -24.19 -9.34 16.66
CA LYS A 241 -24.94 -8.62 15.62
C LYS A 241 -24.06 -8.24 14.42
N MET A 242 -22.83 -7.79 14.67
CA MET A 242 -21.88 -7.44 13.62
C MET A 242 -21.25 -8.67 12.97
N ALA A 243 -20.96 -9.71 13.75
CA ALA A 243 -20.47 -10.98 13.21
C ALA A 243 -21.50 -11.61 12.23
N GLN A 244 -22.80 -11.51 12.52
CA GLN A 244 -23.85 -11.95 11.62
C GLN A 244 -23.94 -11.06 10.37
N ARG A 245 -23.99 -9.72 10.55
CA ARG A 245 -24.10 -8.75 9.45
C ARG A 245 -22.93 -8.82 8.47
N CYS A 246 -21.71 -8.90 9.01
CA CYS A 246 -20.47 -8.87 8.26
C CYS A 246 -19.78 -10.24 8.19
N GLY A 247 -20.54 -11.34 8.32
CA GLY A 247 -20.03 -12.71 8.33
C GLY A 247 -19.16 -13.05 7.13
N SER A 248 -19.36 -12.39 5.98
CA SER A 248 -18.52 -12.55 4.80
C SER A 248 -17.04 -12.18 5.01
N ILE A 249 -16.71 -11.34 5.99
CA ILE A 249 -15.31 -11.03 6.36
C ILE A 249 -14.71 -12.11 7.25
N VAL A 250 -15.54 -12.79 8.04
CA VAL A 250 -15.14 -13.79 9.05
C VAL A 250 -15.12 -15.22 8.46
N GLN A 251 -16.11 -15.58 7.64
CA GLN A 251 -16.30 -16.92 7.09
C GLN A 251 -15.33 -17.25 5.95
N ARG A 252 -14.85 -16.24 5.20
CA ARG A 252 -13.89 -16.43 4.07
C ARG A 252 -12.49 -16.92 4.48
N SER A 253 -12.21 -17.01 5.78
CA SER A 253 -10.95 -17.53 6.32
C SER A 253 -11.06 -18.96 6.85
N ALA A 254 -12.27 -19.49 7.05
CA ALA A 254 -12.50 -20.83 7.58
C ALA A 254 -12.66 -21.90 6.50
N ASP A 255 -13.09 -21.52 5.29
CA ASP A 255 -13.51 -22.48 4.27
C ASP A 255 -12.38 -23.03 3.36
N ARG A 256 -11.12 -22.54 3.46
CA ARG A 256 -10.00 -22.98 2.61
C ARG A 256 -8.62 -22.81 3.27
#